data_AF-A0AAV5DVT6-F1
#
_entry.id   AF-A0AAV5DVT6-F1
#
_cell.length_a   1.000
_cell.length_b   1.000
_cell.length_c   1.000
_cell.angle_alpha   90.00
_cell.angle_beta   90.00
_cell.angle_gamma   90.00
#
_symmetry.space_group_name_H-M   'P 1'
#
loop_
_entity.id
_entity.type
_entity.pdbx_description
1 polymer ?
#
loop_
_entity_poly.entity_id
_entity_poly.type
_entity_poly.pdbx_seq_one_letter_code
_entity_poly.pdbx_strand_id
1 'polypeptide(L)'
;MATTEGMVPITRAYLSRYYDKYPLPPLPDAVVDLAARLRALSADLVAVAPTTPGERRLPRWFLCPAAIRCSLALLAAVADL
;
A
#
# COMPACT_ATOMS: atom_id res chain seq x y z
N MET A 1 22.22 -18.22 -24.40
CA MET A 1 20.94 -17.50 -24.43
C MET A 1 20.02 -18.21 -23.45
N ALA A 2 19.50 -17.52 -22.43
CA ALA A 2 18.61 -18.15 -21.47
C ALA A 2 17.26 -18.42 -22.15
N THR A 3 16.87 -19.69 -22.26
CA THR A 3 15.62 -20.13 -22.87
C THR A 3 14.47 -19.72 -21.95
N THR A 4 13.64 -18.77 -22.40
CA THR A 4 12.34 -18.45 -21.77
C THR A 4 11.26 -19.45 -22.16
N GLU A 5 11.64 -20.57 -22.80
CA GLU A 5 10.74 -21.68 -23.11
C GLU A 5 10.11 -22.21 -21.82
N GLY A 6 8.79 -22.01 -21.70
CA GLY A 6 8.00 -22.42 -20.54
C GLY A 6 7.73 -21.30 -19.51
N MET A 7 8.33 -20.11 -19.64
CA MET A 7 7.98 -18.98 -18.78
C MET A 7 6.68 -18.31 -19.25
N VAL A 8 5.61 -18.49 -18.49
CA VAL A 8 4.38 -17.73 -18.67
C VAL A 8 4.61 -16.31 -18.14
N PRO A 9 4.37 -15.25 -18.95
CA PRO A 9 4.50 -13.89 -18.48
C PRO A 9 3.50 -13.64 -17.33
N ILE A 10 3.96 -12.93 -16.29
CA ILE A 10 3.09 -12.49 -15.17
C ILE A 10 2.17 -11.40 -15.71
N THR A 11 1.04 -11.84 -16.27
CA THR A 11 0.00 -10.96 -16.80
C THR A 11 -1.13 -10.79 -15.79
N ARG A 12 -1.89 -9.71 -15.95
CA ARG A 12 -3.12 -9.51 -15.17
C ARG A 12 -4.10 -10.68 -15.33
N ALA A 13 -4.22 -11.24 -16.54
CA ALA A 13 -5.09 -12.38 -16.82
C ALA A 13 -4.60 -13.66 -16.11
N TYR A 14 -3.29 -13.90 -16.11
CA TYR A 14 -2.68 -15.01 -15.36
C TYR A 14 -2.93 -14.87 -13.85
N LEU A 15 -2.67 -13.69 -13.28
CA LEU A 15 -2.90 -13.43 -11.86
C LEU A 15 -4.37 -13.59 -11.46
N SER A 16 -5.32 -13.10 -12.28
CA SER A 16 -6.74 -13.29 -12.02
C SER A 16 -7.09 -14.77 -11.89
N ARG A 17 -6.73 -15.57 -12.91
CA ARG A 17 -6.97 -17.03 -12.91
C ARG A 17 -6.25 -17.74 -11.76
N TYR A 18 -5.07 -17.24 -11.38
CA TYR A 18 -4.30 -17.79 -10.27
C TYR A 18 -5.01 -17.56 -8.93
N TYR A 19 -5.50 -16.35 -8.67
CA TYR A 19 -6.22 -16.04 -7.42
C TYR A 19 -7.63 -16.62 -7.39
N ASP A 20 -8.27 -16.86 -8.54
CA ASP A 20 -9.53 -17.62 -8.61
C ASP A 20 -9.38 -19.05 -8.04
N LYS A 21 -8.17 -19.63 -8.13
CA LYS A 21 -7.86 -20.97 -7.58
C LYS A 21 -7.68 -20.96 -6.06
N TYR A 22 -7.35 -19.82 -5.47
CA TYR A 22 -7.05 -19.68 -4.05
C TYR A 22 -7.95 -18.63 -3.42
N PRO A 23 -9.21 -18.99 -3.08
CA PRO A 23 -10.12 -18.05 -2.43
C PRO A 23 -9.52 -17.60 -1.10
N LEU A 24 -9.36 -16.29 -0.97
CA LEU A 24 -8.91 -15.68 0.26
C LEU A 24 -10.06 -15.70 1.27
N PRO A 25 -9.84 -16.10 2.53
CA PRO A 25 -10.84 -15.92 3.56
C PRO A 25 -11.18 -14.42 3.70
N PRO A 26 -12.41 -14.08 4.10
CA PRO A 26 -12.76 -12.70 4.37
C PRO A 26 -11.78 -12.12 5.40
N LEU A 27 -11.39 -10.85 5.20
CA LEU A 27 -10.54 -10.15 6.15
C LEU A 27 -11.26 -10.07 7.50
N PRO A 28 -10.55 -10.26 8.63
CA PRO A 28 -11.13 -10.05 9.95
C PRO A 28 -11.65 -8.62 10.11
N ASP A 29 -12.76 -8.43 10.83
CA ASP A 29 -13.34 -7.10 11.07
C ASP A 29 -12.33 -6.12 11.69
N ALA A 30 -11.47 -6.61 12.59
CA ALA A 30 -10.40 -5.82 13.18
C ALA A 30 -9.43 -5.22 12.15
N VAL A 31 -9.17 -5.92 11.04
CA VAL A 31 -8.32 -5.43 9.94
C VAL A 31 -9.06 -4.37 9.12
N VAL A 32 -10.37 -4.53 8.92
CA VAL A 32 -11.21 -3.54 8.25
C VAL A 32 -11.29 -2.26 9.08
N ASP A 33 -11.49 -2.39 10.39
CA ASP A 33 -11.50 -1.27 11.34
C ASP A 33 -10.15 -0.56 11.41
N LEU A 34 -9.06 -1.32 11.46
CA LEU A 34 -7.70 -0.76 11.41
C LEU A 34 -7.48 0.01 10.11
N ALA A 35 -7.91 -0.54 8.97
CA ALA A 35 -7.80 0.14 7.68
C ALA A 35 -8.63 1.44 7.65
N ALA A 36 -9.81 1.44 8.25
CA ALA A 36 -10.64 2.66 8.38
C ALA A 36 -9.94 3.72 9.24
N ARG A 37 -9.38 3.33 10.39
CA ARG A 37 -8.62 4.22 11.27
C ARG A 37 -7.38 4.79 10.59
N LEU A 38 -6.61 3.96 9.90
CA LEU A 38 -5.44 4.41 9.14
C LEU A 38 -5.82 5.41 8.04
N ARG A 39 -6.96 5.20 7.37
CA ARG A 39 -7.48 6.18 6.38
C ARG A 39 -7.86 7.50 7.04
N ALA A 40 -8.55 7.48 8.17
CA ALA A 40 -8.89 8.69 8.90
C ALA A 40 -7.63 9.46 9.31
N LEU A 41 -6.66 8.78 9.95
CA LEU A 41 -5.37 9.38 10.31
C LEU A 41 -4.63 9.94 9.10
N SER A 42 -4.66 9.25 7.95
CA SER A 42 -4.02 9.75 6.73
C SER A 42 -4.68 11.03 6.20
N ALA A 43 -6.01 11.15 6.33
CA ALA A 43 -6.73 12.35 5.93
C ALA A 43 -6.42 13.52 6.86
N ASP A 44 -6.36 13.27 8.17
CA ASP A 44 -5.98 14.27 9.18
C ASP A 44 -4.55 14.78 8.95
N LEU A 45 -3.62 13.87 8.61
CA LEU A 45 -2.23 14.23 8.29
C LEU A 45 -2.12 15.09 7.02
N VAL A 46 -2.93 14.81 5.99
CA VAL A 46 -2.97 15.64 4.78
C VAL A 46 -3.49 17.04 5.10
N ALA A 47 -4.41 17.18 6.04
CA ALA A 47 -4.93 18.48 6.47
C ALA A 47 -3.86 19.33 7.18
N VAL A 48 -3.01 18.70 8.02
CA VAL A 48 -1.93 19.40 8.74
C VAL A 48 -0.68 19.60 7.87
N ALA A 49 -0.44 18.68 6.93
CA ALA A 49 0.72 18.69 6.06
C ALA A 49 0.32 18.42 4.60
N PRO A 50 -0.07 19.46 3.84
CA PRO A 50 -0.54 19.29 2.49
C PRO A 50 0.54 18.72 1.57
N THR A 51 0.12 17.83 0.67
CA THR A 51 0.99 17.12 -0.28
C THR A 51 1.68 18.10 -1.23
N THR A 52 3.00 18.03 -1.32
CA THR A 52 3.81 18.90 -2.19
C THR A 52 3.57 18.58 -3.68
N PRO A 53 3.85 19.51 -4.61
CA PRO A 53 3.69 19.26 -6.04
C PRO A 53 4.51 18.08 -6.58
N GLY A 54 5.64 17.74 -5.94
CA GLY A 54 6.46 16.57 -6.28
C GLY A 54 5.80 15.26 -5.87
N GLU A 55 5.19 15.22 -4.69
CA GLU A 55 4.47 14.06 -4.16
C GLU A 55 3.21 13.75 -4.96
N ARG A 56 2.51 14.77 -5.49
CA ARG A 56 1.34 14.57 -6.36
C ARG A 56 1.63 13.86 -7.68
N ARG A 57 2.90 13.81 -8.11
CA ARG A 57 3.33 13.12 -9.33
C ARG A 57 3.65 11.65 -9.08
N LEU A 58 3.66 11.19 -7.83
CA LEU A 58 3.88 9.78 -7.52
C LEU A 58 2.65 8.96 -7.99
N PRO A 59 2.87 7.83 -8.68
CA PRO A 59 1.78 7.03 -9.20
C PRO A 59 0.92 6.50 -8.06
N ARG A 60 -0.38 6.37 -8.29
CA ARG A 60 -1.42 6.02 -7.29
C ARG A 60 -1.22 4.66 -6.59
N TRP A 61 -0.16 3.91 -6.91
CA TRP A 61 0.27 2.68 -6.23
C TRP A 61 1.26 2.96 -5.09
N PHE A 62 1.92 4.14 -5.09
CA PHE A 62 2.65 4.72 -3.97
C PHE A 62 1.72 5.43 -2.98
N LEU A 63 0.44 5.03 -2.91
CA LEU A 63 -0.63 5.72 -2.17
C LEU A 63 -0.52 5.61 -0.65
N CYS A 64 0.69 5.73 -0.14
CA CYS A 64 0.86 6.22 1.18
C CYS A 64 2.09 7.14 1.20
N PRO A 65 2.01 8.36 0.61
CA PRO A 65 2.94 9.44 0.94
C PRO A 65 2.85 9.77 2.44
N ALA A 66 1.67 9.55 3.04
CA ALA A 66 1.47 9.49 4.47
C ALA A 66 2.18 8.29 5.13
N ALA A 67 2.34 7.11 4.53
CA ALA A 67 3.15 6.04 5.17
C ALA A 67 4.63 6.35 5.16
N ILE A 68 5.19 6.99 4.13
CA ILE A 68 6.62 7.36 4.17
C ILE A 68 6.85 8.37 5.31
N ARG A 69 5.95 9.36 5.45
CA ARG A 69 6.02 10.34 6.56
C ARG A 69 5.58 9.78 7.92
N CYS A 70 4.61 8.87 7.99
CA CYS A 70 4.20 8.17 9.20
C CYS A 70 5.29 7.22 9.66
N SER A 71 5.94 6.48 8.76
CA SER A 71 7.09 5.63 9.11
C SER A 71 8.23 6.48 9.64
N LEU A 72 8.53 7.62 9.01
CA LEU A 72 9.57 8.54 9.50
C LEU A 72 9.19 9.21 10.84
N ALA A 73 7.93 9.63 11.00
CA ALA A 73 7.43 10.25 12.22
C ALA A 73 7.28 9.26 13.38
N LEU A 74 6.89 8.01 13.09
CA LEU A 74 6.84 6.93 14.07
C LEU A 74 8.26 6.53 14.49
N LEU A 75 9.22 6.45 13.55
CA LEU A 75 10.64 6.26 13.87
C LEU A 75 11.19 7.40 14.73
N ALA A 76 10.85 8.65 14.43
CA ALA A 76 11.25 9.80 15.24
C ALA A 76 10.63 9.74 16.64
N ALA A 77 9.32 9.46 16.74
CA ALA A 77 8.61 9.37 18.02
C ALA A 77 9.07 8.18 18.90
N VAL A 78 9.57 7.09 18.29
CA VAL A 78 10.13 5.93 19.02
C VAL A 78 11.61 6.14 19.37
N ALA A 79 12.34 6.99 18.64
CA ALA A 79 13.74 7.31 18.93
C ALA A 79 13.92 8.34 20.07
N ASP A 80 12.86 9.05 20.44
CA ASP A 80 12.81 10.00 21.57
C ASP A 80 12.33 9.35 22.89
N LEU A 81 12.27 8.01 22.97
CA LEU A 81 11.87 7.22 24.15
C LEU A 81 12.99 6.26 24.58
#